data_AF-A0A973J2A2-F1
#
_entry.id   AF-A0A973J2A2-F1
#
_cell.length_a   1.000
_cell.length_b   1.000
_cell.length_c   1.000
_cell.angle_alpha   90.00
_cell.angle_beta   90.00
_cell.angle_gamma   90.00
#
_symmetry.space_group_name_H-M   'P 1'
#
loop_
_entity.id
_entity.type
_entity.pdbx_description
1 polymer ?
#
loop_
_entity_poly.entity_id
_entity_poly.type
_entity_poly.pdbx_seq_one_letter_code
_entity_poly.pdbx_strand_id
1 'polypeptide(L)'
;MTEKGHGEVLEKGVEHWNRWRKEHPDVRPLLDGARLSGRNLRGVDFQAVKLGYADLSGADLGGADLRGADLRGADLRGADFGGATLSKCSIDASTRYDDIRGCEIGVNGFYSAETDSAALMRIDPPGNTMQGANVDAVLESLRHARKLHTFSLVLSGIALLFIIIKPTSVTLPYLAGSFKFDDLSYAFLATFFSSGLLSLVSIFLDSALQGARYLN
;
A
#
# COMPACT_ATOMS: atom_id res chain seq x y z
N MET A 1 2.22 -5.84 38.46
CA MET A 1 3.60 -6.21 38.08
C MET A 1 3.87 -5.53 36.76
N THR A 2 4.91 -4.70 36.71
CA THR A 2 5.12 -3.61 35.75
C THR A 2 5.30 -4.06 34.31
N GLU A 3 4.61 -3.35 33.40
CA GLU A 3 4.50 -3.49 31.94
C GLU A 3 5.82 -3.50 31.13
N LYS A 4 7.00 -3.53 31.75
CA LYS A 4 8.32 -3.39 31.10
C LYS A 4 9.05 -4.72 30.80
N GLY A 5 8.50 -5.87 31.20
CA GLY A 5 9.23 -7.15 31.16
C GLY A 5 9.11 -7.97 29.87
N HIS A 6 8.19 -7.65 28.96
CA HIS A 6 7.97 -8.51 27.77
C HIS A 6 9.18 -8.54 26.84
N GLY A 7 9.93 -7.44 26.73
CA GLY A 7 11.18 -7.40 25.97
C GLY A 7 12.20 -8.43 26.49
N GLU A 8 12.32 -8.58 27.80
CA GLU A 8 13.24 -9.54 28.44
C GLU A 8 12.84 -10.99 28.16
N VAL A 9 11.53 -11.27 28.03
CA VAL A 9 11.05 -12.60 27.63
C VAL A 9 11.45 -12.90 26.20
N LEU A 10 11.31 -11.93 25.29
CA LEU A 10 11.69 -12.08 23.88
C LEU A 10 13.21 -12.15 23.69
N GLU A 11 13.99 -11.48 24.54
CA GLU A 11 15.46 -11.56 24.54
C GLU A 11 15.99 -12.97 24.81
N LYS A 12 15.21 -13.80 25.51
CA LYS A 12 15.53 -15.23 25.70
C LYS A 12 15.28 -16.09 24.45
N GLY A 13 14.76 -15.49 23.37
CA GLY A 13 14.56 -16.11 22.07
C GLY A 13 13.11 -16.45 21.72
N VAL A 14 12.86 -16.69 20.43
CA VAL A 14 11.52 -16.94 19.87
C VAL A 14 10.84 -18.16 20.52
N GLU A 15 11.57 -19.25 20.77
CA GLU A 15 11.01 -20.45 21.41
C GLU A 15 10.54 -20.18 22.85
N HIS A 16 11.27 -19.36 23.58
CA HIS A 16 10.90 -18.99 24.95
C HIS A 16 9.68 -18.08 24.95
N TRP A 17 9.67 -17.10 24.05
CA TRP A 17 8.52 -16.23 23.82
C TRP A 17 7.26 -17.02 23.46
N ASN A 18 7.35 -17.92 22.47
CA ASN A 18 6.21 -18.72 22.00
C ASN A 18 5.68 -19.66 23.10
N ARG A 19 6.55 -20.18 23.98
CA ARG A 19 6.12 -20.95 25.16
C ARG A 19 5.38 -20.07 26.16
N TRP A 20 5.94 -18.91 26.48
CA TRP A 20 5.31 -17.94 27.37
C TRP A 20 3.95 -17.48 26.83
N ARG A 21 3.81 -17.28 25.52
CA ARG A 21 2.52 -16.97 24.87
C ARG A 21 1.47 -18.05 25.08
N LYS A 22 1.86 -19.33 25.01
CA LYS A 22 0.96 -20.47 25.28
C LYS A 22 0.51 -20.51 26.75
N GLU A 23 1.40 -20.13 27.67
CA GLU A 23 1.09 -20.06 29.11
C GLU A 23 0.24 -18.82 29.46
N HIS A 24 0.30 -17.77 28.63
CA HIS A 24 -0.36 -16.49 28.85
C HIS A 24 -1.17 -16.01 27.61
N PRO A 25 -2.19 -16.78 27.17
CA PRO A 25 -2.94 -16.47 25.94
C PRO A 25 -3.74 -15.15 26.04
N ASP A 26 -4.20 -14.81 27.24
CA ASP A 26 -5.03 -13.63 27.49
C ASP A 26 -4.21 -12.33 27.61
N VAL A 27 -2.89 -12.45 27.80
CA VAL A 27 -2.02 -11.28 27.92
C VAL A 27 -1.84 -10.67 26.54
N ARG A 28 -1.97 -9.34 26.47
CA ARG A 28 -1.59 -8.53 25.31
C ARG A 28 -0.21 -7.94 25.55
N PRO A 29 0.86 -8.48 24.95
CA PRO A 29 2.21 -8.04 25.26
C PRO A 29 2.47 -6.64 24.72
N LEU A 30 3.31 -5.91 25.45
CA LEU A 30 3.73 -4.54 25.14
C LEU A 30 5.21 -4.55 24.77
N LEU A 31 5.50 -4.25 23.51
CA LEU A 31 6.82 -4.13 22.92
C LEU A 31 6.93 -2.80 22.12
N ASP A 32 6.16 -1.78 22.51
CA ASP A 32 6.24 -0.46 21.89
C ASP A 32 7.66 0.11 22.00
N GLY A 33 8.21 0.59 20.89
CA GLY A 33 9.59 1.10 20.81
C GLY A 33 10.69 0.04 20.98
N ALA A 34 10.37 -1.26 20.93
CA ALA A 34 11.36 -2.31 21.06
C ALA A 34 12.40 -2.27 19.93
N ARG A 35 13.66 -2.57 20.26
CA ARG A 35 14.77 -2.63 19.31
C ARG A 35 14.99 -4.08 18.85
N LEU A 36 14.36 -4.41 17.72
CA LEU A 36 14.31 -5.74 17.13
C LEU A 36 14.96 -5.80 15.73
N SER A 37 15.66 -4.75 15.33
CA SER A 37 16.36 -4.64 14.04
C SER A 37 17.26 -5.84 13.77
N GLY A 38 17.15 -6.44 12.59
CA GLY A 38 17.99 -7.55 12.13
C GLY A 38 17.84 -8.86 12.92
N ARG A 39 16.86 -8.96 13.83
CA ARG A 39 16.68 -10.19 14.62
C ARG A 39 16.03 -11.28 13.79
N ASN A 40 16.40 -12.52 14.08
CA ASN A 40 15.66 -13.69 13.63
C ASN A 40 14.43 -13.87 14.53
N LEU A 41 13.26 -13.53 13.99
CA LEU A 41 11.94 -13.63 14.61
C LEU A 41 11.05 -14.61 13.83
N ARG A 42 11.66 -15.54 13.10
CA ARG A 42 10.96 -16.51 12.27
C ARG A 42 10.01 -17.35 13.12
N GLY A 43 8.74 -17.41 12.74
CA GLY A 43 7.70 -18.17 13.45
C GLY A 43 7.32 -17.61 14.83
N VAL A 44 7.66 -16.36 15.14
CA VAL A 44 7.27 -15.74 16.43
C VAL A 44 5.75 -15.53 16.51
N ASP A 45 5.18 -15.81 17.69
CA ASP A 45 3.79 -15.51 18.01
C ASP A 45 3.68 -14.06 18.50
N PHE A 46 3.48 -13.14 17.57
CA PHE A 46 3.15 -11.74 17.85
C PHE A 46 1.65 -11.44 17.75
N GLN A 47 0.80 -12.44 17.99
CA GLN A 47 -0.64 -12.23 17.98
C GLN A 47 -1.04 -11.18 19.03
N ALA A 48 -1.74 -10.13 18.58
CA ALA A 48 -2.23 -9.01 19.39
C ALA A 48 -1.16 -8.26 20.21
N VAL A 49 0.11 -8.35 19.82
CA VAL A 49 1.20 -7.61 20.46
C VAL A 49 1.16 -6.15 20.04
N LYS A 50 1.43 -5.24 20.97
CA LYS A 50 1.71 -3.83 20.66
C LYS A 50 3.18 -3.65 20.31
N LEU A 51 3.45 -3.32 19.06
CA LEU A 51 4.77 -3.08 18.48
C LEU A 51 4.85 -1.64 17.92
N GLY A 52 4.08 -0.71 18.48
CA GLY A 52 4.04 0.66 18.01
C GLY A 52 5.42 1.30 18.13
N TYR A 53 5.88 1.97 17.09
CA TYR A 53 7.22 2.58 17.03
C TYR A 53 8.40 1.61 17.23
N ALA A 54 8.18 0.30 17.16
CA ALA A 54 9.26 -0.67 17.25
C ALA A 54 10.18 -0.60 16.03
N ASP A 55 11.47 -0.84 16.23
CA ASP A 55 12.44 -0.99 15.16
C ASP A 55 12.56 -2.48 14.82
N LEU A 56 11.97 -2.88 13.69
CA LEU A 56 12.00 -4.23 13.11
C LEU A 56 12.77 -4.23 11.78
N SER A 57 13.57 -3.19 11.51
CA SER A 57 14.28 -3.04 10.24
C SER A 57 15.19 -4.24 9.99
N GLY A 58 15.07 -4.87 8.81
CA GLY A 58 15.82 -6.06 8.42
C GLY A 58 15.55 -7.33 9.24
N ALA A 59 14.51 -7.36 10.08
CA ALA A 59 14.16 -8.57 10.83
C ALA A 59 13.62 -9.69 9.92
N ASP A 60 13.92 -10.94 10.25
CA ASP A 60 13.29 -12.12 9.62
C ASP A 60 12.02 -12.46 10.40
N LEU A 61 10.85 -12.14 9.83
CA LEU A 61 9.52 -12.43 10.36
C LEU A 61 8.86 -13.56 9.55
N GLY A 62 9.62 -14.39 8.86
CA GLY A 62 9.07 -15.46 8.05
C GLY A 62 8.22 -16.42 8.88
N GLY A 63 7.01 -16.73 8.43
CA GLY A 63 6.08 -17.58 9.18
C GLY A 63 5.57 -17.01 10.51
N ALA A 64 5.88 -15.75 10.85
CA ALA A 64 5.42 -15.13 12.08
C ALA A 64 3.89 -14.96 12.09
N ASP A 65 3.30 -15.06 13.29
CA ASP A 65 1.89 -14.77 13.50
C ASP A 65 1.73 -13.35 14.03
N LEU A 66 1.26 -12.43 13.18
CA LEU A 66 1.03 -11.02 13.49
C LEU A 66 -0.47 -10.71 13.56
N ARG A 67 -1.33 -11.71 13.78
CA ARG A 67 -2.78 -11.49 13.79
C ARG A 67 -3.17 -10.47 14.85
N GLY A 68 -3.79 -9.38 14.43
CA GLY A 68 -4.18 -8.29 15.33
C GLY A 68 -3.03 -7.50 15.96
N ALA A 69 -1.79 -7.67 15.49
CA ALA A 69 -0.65 -6.91 15.97
C ALA A 69 -0.76 -5.43 15.60
N ASP A 70 -0.27 -4.55 16.47
CA ASP A 70 -0.24 -3.11 16.26
C ASP A 70 1.18 -2.66 15.88
N LEU A 71 1.39 -2.35 14.59
CA LEU A 71 2.66 -1.92 14.00
C LEU A 71 2.66 -0.42 13.63
N ARG A 72 1.76 0.37 14.22
CA ARG A 72 1.67 1.82 13.95
C ARG A 72 2.99 2.53 14.29
N GLY A 73 3.54 3.26 13.33
CA GLY A 73 4.84 3.93 13.47
C GLY A 73 6.07 3.03 13.53
N ALA A 74 5.95 1.71 13.36
CA ALA A 74 7.08 0.80 13.36
C ALA A 74 7.97 0.98 12.11
N ASP A 75 9.26 0.64 12.24
CA ASP A 75 10.20 0.57 11.13
C ASP A 75 10.36 -0.88 10.68
N LEU A 76 9.80 -1.21 9.50
CA LEU A 76 9.81 -2.54 8.88
C LEU A 76 10.75 -2.60 7.67
N ARG A 77 11.57 -1.58 7.42
CA ARG A 77 12.37 -1.50 6.19
C ARG A 77 13.26 -2.72 6.02
N GLY A 78 13.18 -3.37 4.86
CA GLY A 78 13.95 -4.57 4.55
C GLY A 78 13.59 -5.82 5.35
N ALA A 79 12.52 -5.81 6.14
CA ALA A 79 12.06 -6.99 6.88
C ALA A 79 11.47 -8.04 5.92
N ASP A 80 11.60 -9.32 6.29
CA ASP A 80 11.09 -10.45 5.52
C ASP A 80 9.84 -11.04 6.18
N PHE A 81 8.71 -11.01 5.46
CA PHE A 81 7.42 -11.51 5.91
C PHE A 81 6.99 -12.81 5.20
N GLY A 82 7.92 -13.54 4.55
CA GLY A 82 7.57 -14.77 3.81
C GLY A 82 6.80 -15.77 4.66
N GLY A 83 5.55 -16.08 4.28
CA GLY A 83 4.65 -16.97 5.02
C GLY A 83 4.08 -16.39 6.33
N ALA A 84 4.30 -15.10 6.63
CA ALA A 84 3.72 -14.47 7.82
C ALA A 84 2.20 -14.31 7.69
N THR A 85 1.49 -14.40 8.82
CA THR A 85 0.04 -14.18 8.90
C THR A 85 -0.26 -12.79 9.44
N LEU A 86 -0.91 -11.95 8.63
CA LEU A 86 -1.10 -10.52 8.89
C LEU A 86 -2.55 -10.13 9.20
N SER A 87 -3.48 -11.09 9.32
CA SER A 87 -4.92 -10.78 9.44
C SER A 87 -5.21 -9.84 10.61
N LYS A 88 -5.94 -8.74 10.35
CA LYS A 88 -6.27 -7.69 11.34
C LYS A 88 -5.06 -6.94 11.90
N CYS A 89 -3.87 -7.10 11.32
CA CYS A 89 -2.71 -6.28 11.67
C CYS A 89 -2.95 -4.83 11.22
N SER A 90 -2.59 -3.88 12.08
CA SER A 90 -2.73 -2.45 11.80
C SER A 90 -1.38 -1.77 11.64
N ILE A 91 -1.24 -1.04 10.53
CA ILE A 91 -0.15 -0.09 10.29
C ILE A 91 -0.75 1.33 10.18
N ASP A 92 0.07 2.38 10.15
CA ASP A 92 -0.39 3.75 9.88
C ASP A 92 0.51 4.46 8.87
N ALA A 93 0.22 5.74 8.61
CA ALA A 93 0.99 6.57 7.69
C ALA A 93 2.45 6.83 8.17
N SER A 94 2.78 6.51 9.41
CA SER A 94 4.13 6.66 9.96
C SER A 94 4.93 5.35 9.95
N THR A 95 4.27 4.20 9.75
CA THR A 95 4.94 2.92 9.56
C THR A 95 5.79 2.96 8.28
N ARG A 96 7.07 2.59 8.39
CA ARG A 96 7.99 2.50 7.25
C ARG A 96 8.10 1.06 6.81
N TYR A 97 7.87 0.76 5.53
CA TYR A 97 7.93 -0.61 5.00
C TYR A 97 8.54 -0.65 3.59
N ASP A 98 9.54 0.20 3.36
CA ASP A 98 10.33 0.19 2.13
C ASP A 98 11.08 -1.15 2.00
N ASP A 99 11.11 -1.72 0.79
CA ASP A 99 11.85 -2.95 0.47
C ASP A 99 11.51 -4.19 1.32
N ILE A 100 10.29 -4.30 1.85
CA ILE A 100 9.84 -5.53 2.50
C ILE A 100 9.84 -6.71 1.52
N ARG A 101 10.08 -7.91 2.06
CA ARG A 101 10.13 -9.16 1.28
C ARG A 101 9.01 -10.11 1.69
N GLY A 102 8.65 -11.03 0.81
CA GLY A 102 7.63 -12.05 1.08
C GLY A 102 6.19 -11.52 1.12
N CYS A 103 5.97 -10.24 0.81
CA CYS A 103 4.66 -9.60 0.70
C CYS A 103 4.62 -8.68 -0.52
N GLU A 104 3.42 -8.48 -1.05
CA GLU A 104 3.15 -7.50 -2.10
C GLU A 104 2.73 -6.16 -1.46
N ILE A 105 3.28 -5.06 -1.95
CA ILE A 105 2.93 -3.72 -1.48
C ILE A 105 1.75 -3.21 -2.32
N GLY A 106 0.67 -2.77 -1.66
CA GLY A 106 -0.45 -2.11 -2.32
C GLY A 106 -0.79 -0.77 -1.68
N VAL A 107 -1.91 -0.18 -2.12
CA VAL A 107 -2.26 1.22 -1.80
C VAL A 107 -2.58 1.42 -0.31
N ASN A 108 -3.20 0.42 0.33
CA ASN A 108 -3.69 0.51 1.70
C ASN A 108 -2.87 -0.36 2.68
N GLY A 109 -1.67 -0.78 2.30
CA GLY A 109 -0.77 -1.59 3.12
C GLY A 109 -0.06 -2.67 2.33
N PHE A 110 0.22 -3.82 2.97
CA PHE A 110 0.92 -4.93 2.32
C PHE A 110 0.22 -6.27 2.56
N TYR A 111 0.40 -7.17 1.60
CA TYR A 111 -0.41 -8.36 1.40
C TYR A 111 0.48 -9.59 1.33
N SER A 112 0.14 -10.63 2.08
CA SER A 112 0.78 -11.94 2.01
C SER A 112 -0.10 -12.86 1.17
N ALA A 113 0.32 -13.11 -0.08
CA ALA A 113 -0.36 -14.05 -0.97
C ALA A 113 -0.31 -15.49 -0.45
N GLU A 114 0.74 -15.84 0.30
CA GLU A 114 0.93 -17.18 0.86
C GLU A 114 -0.10 -17.52 1.95
N THR A 115 -0.48 -16.54 2.77
CA THR A 115 -1.42 -16.73 3.89
C THR A 115 -2.79 -16.09 3.65
N ASP A 116 -3.03 -15.52 2.46
CA ASP A 116 -4.24 -14.76 2.09
C ASP A 116 -4.63 -13.73 3.17
N SER A 117 -3.64 -12.93 3.59
CA SER A 117 -3.80 -11.98 4.68
C SER A 117 -3.12 -10.65 4.38
N ALA A 118 -3.54 -9.59 5.07
CA ALA A 118 -3.05 -8.25 4.81
C ALA A 118 -2.87 -7.45 6.11
N ALA A 119 -1.76 -6.70 6.17
CA ALA A 119 -1.58 -5.63 7.13
C ALA A 119 -2.15 -4.35 6.51
N LEU A 120 -3.23 -3.83 7.10
CA LEU A 120 -3.97 -2.72 6.53
C LEU A 120 -3.67 -1.42 7.28
N MET A 121 -3.56 -0.34 6.52
CA MET A 121 -3.40 1.00 7.05
C MET A 121 -4.65 1.39 7.81
N ARG A 122 -4.51 1.50 9.13
CA ARG A 122 -5.50 2.10 10.01
C ARG A 122 -5.35 3.60 9.89
N ILE A 123 -6.39 4.25 9.39
CA ILE A 123 -6.48 5.71 9.43
C ILE A 123 -6.96 6.08 10.84
N ASP A 124 -6.08 5.92 11.83
CA ASP A 124 -6.24 6.64 13.08
C ASP A 124 -5.50 7.96 12.96
N PRO A 125 -6.17 9.12 12.99
CA PRO A 125 -5.45 10.37 13.15
C PRO A 125 -4.67 10.33 14.49
N PRO A 126 -3.42 10.83 14.55
CA PRO A 126 -2.73 10.99 15.82
C PRO A 126 -3.50 12.00 16.69
N GLY A 127 -4.19 11.50 17.72
CA GLY A 127 -4.92 12.31 18.70
C GLY A 127 -6.25 11.70 19.16
N ASN A 128 -6.77 12.17 20.30
CA ASN A 128 -8.11 11.82 20.84
C ASN A 128 -9.27 12.40 20.01
N THR A 129 -9.13 12.49 18.70
CA THR A 129 -10.14 13.07 17.83
C THR A 129 -10.76 11.98 16.98
N MET A 130 -12.03 11.68 17.26
CA MET A 130 -12.94 10.99 16.35
C MET A 130 -13.10 11.81 15.05
N GLN A 131 -12.10 11.81 14.17
CA GLN A 131 -12.19 12.37 12.83
C GLN A 131 -11.67 11.34 11.84
N GLY A 132 -12.60 10.67 11.17
CA GLY A 132 -12.32 9.70 10.12
C GLY A 132 -11.50 10.29 8.98
N ALA A 133 -11.03 9.40 8.10
CA ALA A 133 -10.39 9.63 6.81
C ALA A 133 -9.89 11.07 6.61
N ASN A 134 -8.58 11.30 6.86
CA ASN A 134 -7.90 12.57 6.62
C ASN A 134 -8.44 13.22 5.34
N VAL A 135 -9.23 14.28 5.50
CA VAL A 135 -9.92 14.96 4.41
C VAL A 135 -8.90 15.38 3.36
N ASP A 136 -7.67 15.71 3.76
CA ASP A 136 -6.61 16.10 2.83
C ASP A 136 -6.12 14.95 1.97
N ALA A 137 -5.99 13.73 2.52
CA ALA A 137 -5.56 12.55 1.76
C ALA A 137 -6.64 12.09 0.76
N VAL A 138 -7.92 12.15 1.17
CA VAL A 138 -9.05 11.89 0.27
C VAL A 138 -9.15 12.99 -0.78
N LEU A 139 -8.99 14.26 -0.40
CA LEU A 139 -8.99 15.40 -1.33
C LEU A 139 -7.80 15.38 -2.28
N GLU A 140 -6.65 14.84 -1.88
CA GLU A 140 -5.47 14.70 -2.71
C GLU A 140 -5.64 13.56 -3.72
N SER A 141 -6.18 12.42 -3.28
CA SER A 141 -6.55 11.30 -4.15
C SER A 141 -7.64 11.71 -5.15
N LEU A 142 -8.68 12.43 -4.71
CA LEU A 142 -9.71 13.00 -5.57
C LEU A 142 -9.16 14.09 -6.50
N ARG A 143 -8.17 14.89 -6.05
CA ARG A 143 -7.48 15.87 -6.92
C ARG A 143 -6.69 15.17 -8.01
N HIS A 144 -5.96 14.10 -7.70
CA HIS A 144 -5.22 13.31 -8.69
C HIS A 144 -6.17 12.63 -9.68
N ALA A 145 -7.23 11.98 -9.20
CA ALA A 145 -8.27 11.39 -10.04
C ALA A 145 -8.96 12.44 -10.94
N ARG A 146 -9.30 13.61 -10.40
CA ARG A 146 -9.88 14.72 -11.17
C ARG A 146 -8.92 15.25 -12.22
N LYS A 147 -7.62 15.40 -11.90
CA LYS A 147 -6.60 15.82 -12.87
C LYS A 147 -6.47 14.80 -14.00
N LEU A 148 -6.42 13.50 -13.69
CA LEU A 148 -6.36 12.43 -14.70
C LEU A 148 -7.61 12.45 -15.61
N HIS A 149 -8.79 12.65 -15.02
CA HIS A 149 -10.06 12.71 -15.75
C HIS A 149 -10.16 13.98 -16.64
N THR A 150 -9.73 15.14 -16.14
CA THR A 150 -9.67 16.35 -16.96
C THR A 150 -8.67 16.18 -18.11
N PHE A 151 -7.52 15.56 -17.85
CA PHE A 151 -6.53 15.25 -18.88
C PHE A 151 -7.07 14.29 -19.95
N SER A 152 -7.79 13.23 -19.56
CA SER A 152 -8.40 12.29 -20.50
C SER A 152 -9.52 12.93 -21.34
N LEU A 153 -10.34 13.81 -20.76
CA LEU A 153 -11.36 14.58 -21.49
C LEU A 153 -10.74 15.53 -22.52
N VAL A 154 -9.66 16.23 -22.16
CA VAL A 154 -8.94 17.11 -23.10
C VAL A 154 -8.35 16.30 -24.24
N LEU A 155 -7.72 15.16 -23.94
CA LEU A 155 -7.14 14.28 -24.95
C LEU A 155 -8.22 13.71 -25.90
N SER A 156 -9.37 13.32 -25.34
CA SER A 156 -10.53 12.86 -26.10
C SER A 156 -11.09 13.96 -27.01
N GLY A 157 -11.18 15.21 -26.51
CA GLY A 157 -11.60 16.36 -27.32
C GLY A 157 -10.65 16.68 -28.47
N ILE A 158 -9.34 16.60 -28.24
CA ILE A 158 -8.31 16.75 -29.28
C ILE A 158 -8.43 15.63 -30.32
N ALA A 159 -8.58 14.38 -29.88
CA ALA A 159 -8.75 13.24 -30.79
C ALA A 159 -10.02 13.38 -31.65
N LEU A 160 -11.14 13.81 -31.07
CA LEU A 160 -12.39 14.06 -31.79
C LEU A 160 -12.24 15.19 -32.81
N LEU A 161 -11.57 16.29 -32.45
CA LEU A 161 -11.27 17.38 -33.36
C LEU A 161 -10.39 16.92 -34.54
N PHE A 162 -9.38 16.08 -34.30
CA PHE A 162 -8.57 15.50 -35.37
C PHE A 162 -9.38 14.61 -36.32
N ILE A 163 -10.31 13.80 -35.78
CA ILE A 163 -11.20 12.94 -36.59
C ILE A 163 -12.17 13.77 -37.43
N ILE A 164 -12.73 14.85 -36.88
CA ILE A 164 -13.72 15.70 -37.55
C ILE A 164 -13.04 16.63 -38.58
N ILE A 165 -11.98 17.32 -38.19
CA ILE A 165 -11.32 18.34 -39.01
C ILE A 165 -10.46 17.70 -40.10
N LYS A 166 -9.90 16.50 -39.86
CA LYS A 166 -8.94 15.82 -40.73
C LYS A 166 -7.85 16.77 -41.27
N PRO A 167 -7.09 17.47 -40.40
CA PRO A 167 -6.02 18.36 -40.84
C PRO A 167 -4.96 17.64 -41.69
N THR A 168 -4.72 18.12 -42.90
CA THR A 168 -3.69 17.54 -43.78
C THR A 168 -2.27 17.80 -43.28
N SER A 169 -2.07 18.80 -42.42
CA SER A 169 -0.81 19.01 -41.71
C SER A 169 -0.99 19.76 -40.38
N VAL A 170 -0.07 19.53 -39.44
CA VAL A 170 0.02 20.26 -38.17
C VAL A 170 1.41 20.86 -38.03
N THR A 171 1.46 22.15 -37.74
CA THR A 171 2.68 22.89 -37.44
C THR A 171 2.72 23.20 -35.95
N LEU A 172 3.73 22.70 -35.25
CA LEU A 172 3.92 22.95 -33.82
C LEU A 172 4.92 24.11 -33.66
N PRO A 173 4.54 25.24 -33.05
CA PRO A 173 5.37 26.45 -33.03
C PRO A 173 6.73 26.30 -32.33
N TYR A 174 6.92 25.27 -31.50
CA TYR A 174 8.15 25.01 -30.74
C TYR A 174 8.95 23.79 -31.23
N LEU A 175 8.45 23.07 -32.23
CA LEU A 175 9.12 21.96 -32.89
C LEU A 175 9.29 22.38 -34.35
N ALA A 176 10.53 22.60 -34.78
CA ALA A 176 10.82 22.99 -36.16
C ALA A 176 10.46 21.84 -37.13
N GLY A 177 9.18 21.72 -37.49
CA GLY A 177 8.66 20.66 -38.35
C GLY A 177 7.15 20.74 -38.55
N SER A 178 6.71 20.56 -39.80
CA SER A 178 5.31 20.35 -40.17
C SER A 178 5.07 18.85 -40.37
N PHE A 179 4.15 18.26 -39.62
CA PHE A 179 3.76 16.86 -39.78
C PHE A 179 2.60 16.78 -40.78
N LYS A 180 2.71 15.95 -41.82
CA LYS A 180 1.61 15.65 -42.75
C LYS A 180 0.96 14.34 -42.35
N PHE A 181 -0.37 14.29 -42.36
CA PHE A 181 -1.13 13.09 -42.01
C PHE A 181 -1.79 12.51 -43.26
N ASP A 182 -1.46 11.27 -43.59
CA ASP A 182 -2.17 10.46 -44.60
C ASP A 182 -3.28 9.62 -43.95
N ASP A 183 -4.17 9.03 -44.75
CA ASP A 183 -5.32 8.26 -44.26
C ASP A 183 -4.91 7.08 -43.35
N LEU A 184 -3.73 6.51 -43.58
CA LEU A 184 -3.17 5.45 -42.76
C LEU A 184 -2.75 5.95 -41.37
N SER A 185 -2.11 7.13 -41.29
CA SER A 185 -1.78 7.78 -40.03
C SER A 185 -3.03 8.11 -39.21
N TYR A 186 -4.13 8.49 -39.88
CA TYR A 186 -5.42 8.72 -39.22
C TYR A 186 -6.02 7.46 -38.62
N ALA A 187 -6.02 6.35 -39.37
CA ALA A 187 -6.51 5.07 -38.86
C ALA A 187 -5.70 4.61 -37.64
N PHE A 188 -4.37 4.74 -37.69
CA PHE A 188 -3.49 4.39 -36.58
C PHE A 188 -3.75 5.26 -35.34
N LEU A 189 -3.88 6.58 -35.51
CA LEU A 189 -4.22 7.51 -34.43
C LEU A 189 -5.58 7.18 -33.80
N ALA A 190 -6.60 6.91 -34.60
CA ALA A 190 -7.92 6.56 -34.12
C ALA A 190 -7.92 5.26 -33.30
N THR A 191 -7.20 4.23 -33.77
CA THR A 191 -7.08 2.96 -33.04
C THR A 191 -6.29 3.12 -31.75
N PHE A 192 -5.18 3.86 -31.77
CA PHE A 192 -4.35 4.12 -30.59
C PHE A 192 -5.09 4.92 -29.52
N PHE A 193 -5.85 5.96 -29.92
CA PHE A 193 -6.66 6.73 -28.98
C PHE A 193 -7.82 5.92 -28.42
N SER A 194 -8.49 5.10 -29.24
CA SER A 194 -9.58 4.24 -28.77
C SER A 194 -9.09 3.22 -27.74
N SER A 195 -8.02 2.48 -28.05
CA SER A 195 -7.48 1.46 -27.15
C SER A 195 -6.84 2.04 -25.88
N GLY A 196 -6.13 3.17 -26.01
CA GLY A 196 -5.53 3.88 -24.87
C GLY A 196 -6.58 4.43 -23.91
N LEU A 197 -7.65 5.04 -24.44
CA LEU A 197 -8.76 5.56 -23.62
C LEU A 197 -9.49 4.42 -22.89
N LEU A 198 -9.78 3.30 -23.59
CA LEU A 198 -10.40 2.10 -22.99
C LEU A 198 -9.53 1.51 -21.88
N SER A 199 -8.22 1.46 -22.07
CA SER A 199 -7.28 0.94 -21.05
C SER A 199 -7.26 1.82 -19.80
N LEU A 200 -7.25 3.15 -19.97
CA LEU A 200 -7.30 4.10 -18.85
C LEU A 200 -8.62 3.98 -18.07
N VAL A 201 -9.76 3.83 -18.76
CA VAL A 201 -11.06 3.61 -18.12
C VAL A 201 -11.09 2.28 -17.34
N SER A 202 -10.49 1.22 -17.90
CA SER A 202 -10.42 -0.09 -17.24
C SER A 202 -9.58 -0.04 -15.95
N ILE A 203 -8.40 0.58 -15.99
CA ILE A 203 -7.53 0.73 -14.81
C ILE A 203 -8.25 1.51 -13.70
N PHE A 204 -8.99 2.55 -14.07
CA PHE A 204 -9.79 3.33 -13.14
C PHE A 204 -10.88 2.49 -12.47
N LEU A 205 -11.64 1.71 -13.24
CA LEU A 205 -12.70 0.84 -12.71
C LEU A 205 -12.15 -0.25 -11.80
N ASP A 206 -11.02 -0.87 -12.16
CA ASP A 206 -10.39 -1.91 -11.34
C ASP A 206 -9.88 -1.35 -10.01
N SER A 207 -9.23 -0.18 -10.04
CA SER A 207 -8.78 0.51 -8.83
C SER A 207 -9.96 0.90 -7.91
N ALA A 208 -11.07 1.36 -8.49
CA ALA A 208 -12.27 1.71 -7.72
C ALA A 208 -12.96 0.47 -7.10
N LEU A 209 -13.02 -0.64 -7.84
CA LEU A 209 -13.61 -1.90 -7.37
C LEU A 209 -12.75 -2.58 -6.28
N GLN A 210 -11.43 -2.54 -6.42
CA GLN A 210 -10.52 -3.02 -5.37
C GLN A 210 -10.70 -2.22 -4.08
N GLY A 211 -10.80 -0.89 -4.16
CA GLY A 211 -11.08 -0.04 -2.99
C GLY A 211 -12.41 -0.38 -2.30
N ALA A 212 -13.45 -0.74 -3.05
CA ALA A 212 -14.76 -1.08 -2.51
C ALA A 212 -14.81 -2.45 -1.80
N ARG A 213 -13.97 -3.42 -2.19
CA ARG A 213 -13.93 -4.75 -1.56
C ARG A 213 -13.42 -4.75 -0.11
N TYR A 214 -12.68 -3.71 0.28
CA TYR A 214 -12.13 -3.57 1.63
C TYR A 214 -12.95 -2.64 2.55
N LEU A 215 -14.14 -2.23 2.10
CA LEU A 215 -15.08 -1.41 2.90
C LEU A 215 -16.14 -2.23 3.67
N ASN A 216 -15.99 -3.56 3.76
CA ASN A 216 -16.81 -4.44 4.59
C ASN A 216 -16.02 -5.07 5.74
#